data_AF-A0A7K3XB44-F1
#
_entry.id   AF-A0A7K3XB44-F1
#
_cell.length_a   1.000
_cell.length_b   1.000
_cell.length_c   1.000
_cell.angle_alpha   90.00
_cell.angle_beta   90.00
_cell.angle_gamma   90.00
#
_symmetry.space_group_name_H-M   'P 1'
#
loop_
_entity.id
_entity.type
_entity.pdbx_description
1 polymer ?
#
loop_
_entity_poly.entity_id
_entity_poly.type
_entity_poly.pdbx_seq_one_letter_code
_entity_poly.pdbx_strand_id
1 'polypeptide(L)' 'MTAVLADFPVLTPVTDEDLALAVHAARVHVPEPWPQGLLCRSERVPYPCRLARWAHATIDAAGLTEGQLREPA' A
#
# COMPACT_ATOMS: atom_id res chain seq x y z
N MET A 1 -24.01 5.57 10.22
CA MET A 1 -22.73 6.17 10.65
C MET A 1 -21.62 5.37 10.01
N THR A 2 -21.12 5.83 8.86
CA THR A 2 -19.99 5.19 8.18
C THR A 2 -18.77 5.49 9.04
N ALA A 3 -18.26 4.50 9.76
CA ALA A 3 -16.95 4.66 10.38
C ALA A 3 -15.98 4.97 9.24
N VAL A 4 -15.50 6.21 9.18
CA VAL A 4 -14.30 6.52 8.40
C VAL A 4 -13.22 5.73 9.10
N LEU A 5 -13.01 4.50 8.65
CA LEU A 5 -11.87 3.70 9.06
C LEU A 5 -10.67 4.45 8.49
N ALA A 6 -10.10 5.33 9.32
CA ALA A 6 -8.93 6.11 8.99
C ALA A 6 -7.85 5.17 8.44
N ASP A 7 -7.04 5.71 7.54
CA ASP A 7 -5.89 4.98 7.03
C ASP A 7 -4.93 4.63 8.18
N PHE A 8 -4.15 3.57 7.98
CA PHE A 8 -3.11 3.23 8.95
C PHE A 8 -2.13 4.40 9.07
N PRO A 9 -1.64 4.71 10.28
CA PRO A 9 -0.68 5.78 10.45
C PRO A 9 0.63 5.43 9.73
N VAL A 10 1.24 6.43 9.10
CA VAL A 10 2.62 6.35 8.65
C VAL A 10 3.51 6.80 9.81
N LEU A 11 4.38 5.91 10.28
CA LEU A 11 5.29 6.22 11.37
C LEU A 11 6.54 6.93 10.82
N THR A 12 6.98 7.97 11.51
CA THR A 12 8.16 8.76 11.13
C THR A 12 9.13 8.86 12.32
N PRO A 13 10.43 8.56 12.15
CA PRO A 13 11.05 8.09 10.90
C PRO A 13 10.54 6.71 10.49
N VAL A 14 10.43 6.47 9.18
CA VAL A 14 10.07 5.15 8.64
C VAL A 14 11.25 4.21 8.89
N THR A 15 11.00 3.06 9.52
CA THR A 15 12.04 2.05 9.73
C THR A 15 12.20 1.14 8.51
N ASP A 16 13.33 0.41 8.43
CA ASP A 16 13.53 -0.60 7.38
C ASP A 16 12.46 -1.70 7.42
N GLU A 17 11.94 -2.03 8.61
CA GLU A 17 10.86 -3.00 8.79
C GLU A 17 9.53 -2.46 8.25
N ASP A 18 9.17 -1.22 8.59
CA ASP A 18 7.98 -0.54 8.07
C ASP A 18 8.02 -0.49 6.53
N LEU A 19 9.19 -0.17 5.98
CA LEU A 19 9.41 -0.11 4.55
C LEU A 19 9.28 -1.50 3.91
N ALA A 20 9.91 -2.54 4.47
CA ALA A 20 9.81 -3.90 3.94
C ALA A 20 8.33 -4.37 3.91
N LEU A 21 7.57 -4.05 4.96
CA LEU A 21 6.15 -4.34 5.03
C LEU A 21 5.35 -3.51 4.01
N ALA A 22 5.67 -2.24 3.81
CA ALA A 22 5.04 -1.39 2.81
C ALA A 22 5.29 -1.89 1.38
N VAL A 23 6.53 -2.29 1.05
CA VAL A 23 6.86 -2.89 -0.26
C VAL A 23 6.11 -4.20 -0.48
N HIS A 24 6.02 -5.05 0.55
CA HIS A 24 5.24 -6.28 0.48
C HIS A 24 3.75 -5.96 0.24
N ALA A 25 3.19 -5.03 1.01
CA ALA A 25 1.80 -4.61 0.88
C ALA A 25 1.50 -4.02 -0.51
N ALA A 26 2.37 -3.18 -1.08
CA ALA A 26 2.22 -2.63 -2.43
C ALA A 26 2.18 -3.74 -3.51
N ARG A 27 2.97 -4.81 -3.35
CA ARG A 27 2.98 -5.96 -4.27
C ARG A 27 1.76 -6.87 -4.12
N VAL A 28 1.22 -7.00 -2.90
CA VAL A 28 0.06 -7.85 -2.60
C VAL A 28 -1.24 -7.16 -2.97
N HIS A 29 -1.40 -5.90 -2.57
CA HIS A 29 -2.61 -5.10 -2.70
C HIS A 29 -2.64 -4.28 -3.99
N VAL A 30 -2.49 -4.95 -5.12
CA VAL A 30 -2.55 -4.35 -6.47
C VAL A 30 -3.98 -4.21 -6.99
N PRO A 31 -4.26 -3.28 -7.92
CA PRO A 31 -5.55 -3.21 -8.60
C PRO A 31 -5.75 -4.42 -9.51
N GLU A 32 -6.95 -4.99 -9.50
CA GLU A 32 -7.36 -6.08 -10.38
C GLU A 32 -8.73 -5.77 -11.00
N PRO A 33 -8.94 -5.97 -12.32
CA PRO A 33 -10.26 -5.78 -12.95
C PRO A 33 -11.21 -6.93 -12.65
N TRP A 34 -12.41 -6.62 -12.17
CA TRP A 34 -13.49 -7.56 -11.87
C TRP A 34 -14.80 -7.09 -12.51
N PRO A 35 -15.82 -7.96 -12.70
CA PRO A 35 -17.11 -7.56 -13.28
C PRO A 35 -17.79 -6.36 -12.57
N GLN A 36 -17.57 -6.24 -11.26
CA GLN A 36 -18.14 -5.18 -10.41
C GLN A 36 -17.28 -3.90 -10.34
N GLY A 37 -16.09 -3.87 -10.95
CA GLY A 37 -15.18 -2.72 -10.93
C GLY A 37 -13.73 -3.08 -10.60
N LEU A 38 -12.89 -2.07 -10.42
CA LEU A 38 -11.48 -2.23 -10.06
C LEU A 38 -11.36 -2.46 -8.54
N LEU A 39 -10.97 -3.67 -8.15
CA LEU A 39 -10.86 -4.07 -6.75
C LEU A 39 -9.40 -4.33 -6.36
N CYS A 40 -9.10 -4.23 -5.07
CA CYS A 40 -7.85 -4.75 -4.54
C CYS A 40 -7.86 -6.28 -4.64
N ARG A 41 -6.83 -6.87 -5.27
CA ARG A 41 -6.70 -8.33 -5.45
C ARG A 41 -6.86 -9.11 -4.15
N SER A 42 -6.24 -8.64 -3.07
CA SER A 42 -6.24 -9.33 -1.77
C SER A 42 -7.54 -9.12 -1.00
N GLU A 43 -7.96 -7.86 -0.84
CA GLU A 43 -9.05 -7.49 0.07
C GLU A 43 -10.43 -7.55 -0.58
N ARG A 44 -10.52 -7.56 -1.92
CA ARG A 44 -11.77 -7.53 -2.70
C ARG A 44 -12.69 -6.34 -2.37
N VAL A 45 -12.09 -5.23 -1.93
CA VAL A 45 -12.74 -3.92 -1.76
C VAL A 45 -12.31 -2.98 -2.90
N PRO A 46 -13.03 -1.87 -3.15
CA PRO A 46 -12.62 -0.89 -4.16
C PRO A 46 -11.16 -0.47 -3.99
N TYR A 47 -10.40 -0.52 -5.08
CA TYR A 47 -9.01 -0.08 -5.08
C TYR A 47 -8.93 1.46 -5.15
N PRO A 48 -8.01 2.13 -4.41
CA PRO A 48 -7.04 1.54 -3.49
C PRO A 48 -7.66 1.17 -2.13
N CYS A 49 -7.31 0.00 -1.58
CA CYS A 49 -7.69 -0.38 -0.22
C CYS A 49 -6.80 0.34 0.82
N ARG A 50 -7.14 0.21 2.12
CA ARG A 50 -6.37 0.84 3.21
C ARG A 50 -4.89 0.44 3.22
N LEU A 51 -4.59 -0.84 2.99
CA LEU A 51 -3.20 -1.32 2.95
C LEU A 51 -2.43 -0.81 1.73
N ALA A 52 -3.09 -0.69 0.56
CA ALA A 52 -2.46 -0.08 -0.61
C ALA A 52 -2.17 1.41 -0.38
N ARG A 53 -3.08 2.16 0.24
CA ARG A 53 -2.87 3.58 0.57
C ARG A 53 -1.74 3.77 1.58
N TRP A 54 -1.74 2.98 2.66
CA TRP A 54 -0.68 3.01 3.65
C TRP A 54 0.68 2.65 3.05
N ALA A 55 0.74 1.60 2.23
CA ALA A 55 1.99 1.18 1.58
C ALA A 55 2.64 2.30 0.77
N HIS A 56 1.87 2.95 -0.12
CA HIS A 56 2.38 4.07 -0.90
C HIS A 56 2.81 5.23 -0.02
N ALA A 57 2.00 5.61 0.98
CA ALA A 57 2.32 6.71 1.88
C ALA A 57 3.60 6.45 2.71
N THR A 58 3.83 5.21 3.16
CA THR A 58 5.04 4.81 3.89
C THR A 58 6.27 4.80 2.98
N ILE A 59 6.16 4.31 1.75
CA ILE A 59 7.26 4.32 0.77
C ILE A 59 7.63 5.76 0.40
N ASP A 60 6.64 6.62 0.16
CA ASP A 60 6.85 8.04 -0.13
C ASP A 60 7.53 8.75 1.06
N ALA A 61 7.09 8.47 2.29
CA ALA A 61 7.67 9.04 3.51
C ALA A 61 9.09 8.54 3.80
N ALA A 62 9.47 7.35 3.34
CA ALA A 62 10.84 6.84 3.41
C ALA A 62 11.79 7.57 2.43
N GLY A 63 11.26 8.40 1.52
CA GLY A 63 12.05 9.10 0.50
C GLY A 63 12.57 8.20 -0.62
N LEU A 64 12.01 6.99 -0.75
CA LEU A 64 12.39 6.04 -1.81
C LEU A 64 11.53 6.27 -3.05
N THR A 65 12.16 6.74 -4.12
CA THR A 65 11.50 6.84 -5.43
C THR A 65 11.30 5.45 -6.06
N GLU A 66 10.25 5.29 -6.88
CA GLU A 66 9.83 4.04 -7.55
C GLU A 66 10.97 3.24 -8.24
N GLY A 67 12.08 3.90 -8.59
CA GLY A 67 13.27 3.27 -9.16
C GLY A 67 13.96 2.24 -8.26
N GLN A 68 13.84 2.36 -6.92
CA GLN A 68 14.51 1.45 -5.97
C GLN A 68 13.67 0.18 -5.67
N LEU A 69 12.41 0.12 -6.09
CA LEU A 69 11.52 -1.03 -5.87
C LEU A 69 11.76 -2.21 -6.85
N ARG A 70 12.62 -2.00 -7.86
CA ARG A 70 12.85 -2.89 -9.02
C ARG A 70 14.22 -3.58 -9.03
N GLU A 71 14.96 -3.61 -7.93
CA GLU A 71 16.23 -4.34 -7.91
C GLU A 71 16.00 -5.74 -7.31
N PRO A 72 16.11 -6.83 -8.09
CA PRO A 72 16.34 -8.15 -7.53
C PRO A 72 17.81 -8.24 -7.08
N ALA A 73 18.02 -8.69 -5.84
CA ALA A 73 19.32 -9.22 -5.40
C ALA A 73 19.62 -10.56 -6.08
#